data_AF-X1DPS4-F1
#
_entry.id   AF-X1DPS4-F1
#
_cell.length_a   1.000
_cell.length_b   1.000
_cell.length_c   1.000
_cell.angle_alpha   90.00
_cell.angle_beta   90.00
_cell.angle_gamma   90.00
#
_symmetry.space_group_name_H-M   'P 1'
#
loop_
_entity.id
_entity.type
_entity.pdbx_description
1 polymer ?
#
loop_
_entity_poly.entity_id
_entity_poly.type
_entity_poly.pdbx_seq_one_letter_code
_entity_poly.pdbx_strand_id
1 'polypeptide(L)' 'LVGADKNTDVAVIKIETDNLKAASFTSIDNVKVGDLVIAVGSPFGLRQNVTMGVISAKGRDITLSPETLPMVNLIQTDAA' A
#
# COMPACT_ATOMS: atom_id res chain seq x y z
N LEU A 1 16.74 0.04 11.10
CA LEU A 1 15.29 0.27 11.22
C LEU A 1 15.09 1.59 11.96
N VAL A 2 14.23 2.48 11.47
CA VAL A 2 13.89 3.73 12.17
C VAL A 2 12.72 3.48 13.13
N GLY A 3 11.70 2.74 12.67
CA GLY A 3 10.56 2.34 13.49
C GLY A 3 9.63 1.39 12.74
N ALA A 4 8.75 0.71 13.47
CA ALA A 4 7.69 -0.13 12.91
C ALA A 4 6.46 -0.09 13.82
N ASP A 5 5.27 -0.11 13.22
CA ASP A 5 3.98 -0.24 13.89
C ASP A 5 3.27 -1.50 13.38
N LYS A 6 3.07 -2.45 14.30
CA LYS A 6 2.41 -3.72 13.99
C LYS A 6 0.91 -3.58 13.77
N ASN A 7 0.28 -2.54 14.32
CA ASN A 7 -1.17 -2.38 14.24
C ASN A 7 -1.59 -1.87 12.85
N THR A 8 -0.79 -1.00 12.24
CA THR A 8 -1.05 -0.47 10.90
C THR A 8 -0.30 -1.24 9.80
N ASP A 9 0.54 -2.20 10.17
CA ASP A 9 1.43 -2.95 9.26
C ASP A 9 2.36 -2.04 8.42
N VAL A 10 3.01 -1.07 9.08
CA VAL A 10 3.91 -0.10 8.43
C VAL A 10 5.25 -0.03 9.15
N ALA A 11 6.33 0.07 8.37
CA ALA A 11 7.69 0.28 8.89
C ALA A 11 8.43 1.38 8.13
N VAL A 12 9.33 2.07 8.84
CA VAL A 12 10.23 3.08 8.29
C VAL A 12 11.67 2.58 8.39
N ILE A 13 12.34 2.52 7.25
CA ILE A 13 13.71 2.04 7.13
C ILE A 13 14.57 3.16 6.55
N LYS A 14 15.74 3.37 7.15
CA LYS A 14 16.77 4.28 6.63
C LYS A 14 17.77 3.46 5.82
N ILE A 15 18.10 3.96 4.64
CA ILE A 15 19.18 3.47 3.79
C ILE A 15 20.25 4.54 3.66
N GLU A 16 21.51 4.10 3.65
CA GLU A 16 22.70 4.96 3.50
C GLU A 16 23.14 4.97 2.03
N THR A 17 22.52 5.85 1.25
CA THR A 17 22.85 6.08 -0.16
C THR A 17 22.37 7.46 -0.59
N ASP A 18 23.02 8.03 -1.58
CA ASP A 18 22.69 9.35 -2.14
C ASP A 18 21.87 9.23 -3.44
N ASN A 19 21.37 10.36 -3.94
CA ASN A 19 20.72 10.50 -5.25
C ASN A 19 19.45 9.64 -5.49
N LEU A 20 18.68 9.37 -4.45
CA LEU A 20 17.39 8.70 -4.58
C LEU A 20 16.29 9.66 -5.06
N LYS A 21 15.39 9.16 -5.91
CA LYS A 21 14.16 9.87 -6.29
C LYS A 21 13.00 9.44 -5.38
N ALA A 22 12.45 10.37 -4.62
CA ALA A 22 11.27 10.12 -3.81
C ALA A 22 10.01 9.98 -4.68
N ALA A 23 9.10 9.10 -4.27
CA ALA A 23 7.75 9.07 -4.81
C ALA A 23 6.93 10.26 -4.28
N SER A 24 6.00 10.76 -5.10
CA SER A 24 5.02 11.76 -4.67
C SER A 24 3.79 11.05 -4.08
N PHE A 25 3.21 11.63 -3.02
CA PHE A 25 1.98 11.14 -2.41
C PHE A 25 0.78 11.99 -2.81
N THR A 26 -0.41 11.40 -2.77
CA THR A 26 -1.70 12.08 -2.92
C THR A 26 -2.63 11.71 -1.76
N SER A 27 -3.64 12.55 -1.48
CA SER A 27 -4.69 12.22 -0.53
C SER A 27 -5.64 11.17 -1.11
N ILE A 28 -6.16 10.30 -0.25
CA ILE A 28 -7.24 9.37 -0.60
C ILE A 28 -8.51 10.10 -1.06
N ASP A 29 -8.73 11.35 -0.64
CA ASP A 29 -9.87 12.16 -1.05
C ASP A 29 -9.80 12.57 -2.53
N ASN A 30 -8.60 12.54 -3.11
CA ASN A 30 -8.37 12.92 -4.50
C ASN A 30 -8.59 11.78 -5.50
N VAL A 31 -8.83 10.55 -5.02
CA VAL A 31 -9.03 9.37 -5.87
C VAL A 31 -10.44 8.80 -5.70
N LYS A 32 -10.96 8.16 -6.75
CA LYS A 32 -12.33 7.66 -6.85
C LYS A 32 -12.36 6.19 -7.21
N VAL A 33 -13.44 5.51 -6.82
CA VAL A 33 -13.75 4.16 -7.33
C VAL A 33 -13.87 4.24 -8.85
N GLY A 34 -13.20 3.32 -9.55
CA GLY A 34 -13.07 3.29 -11.01
C GLY A 34 -11.81 3.97 -11.57
N ASP A 35 -11.05 4.72 -10.75
CA ASP A 35 -9.78 5.28 -11.21
C ASP A 35 -8.79 4.16 -11.53
N LEU A 36 -8.06 4.32 -12.64
CA LEU A 36 -6.97 3.42 -13.01
C LEU A 36 -5.84 3.49 -11.98
N VAL A 37 -5.35 2.33 -11.59
CA VAL A 37 -4.22 2.19 -10.66
C VAL A 37 -3.22 1.19 -11.18
N ILE A 38 -1.98 1.34 -10.71
CA ILE A 38 -0.88 0.43 -10.97
C ILE A 38 -0.36 -0.05 -9.62
N ALA A 39 -0.26 -1.36 -9.43
CA ALA A 39 0.43 -1.96 -8.30
C ALA A 39 1.85 -2.36 -8.71
N VAL A 40 2.85 -1.93 -7.94
CA VAL A 40 4.27 -2.20 -8.19
C VAL A 40 4.84 -2.98 -7.01
N GLY A 41 5.50 -4.10 -7.28
CA GLY A 41 6.05 -4.95 -6.22
C GLY A 41 6.96 -6.07 -6.71
N SER A 42 7.19 -7.04 -5.83
CA SER A 42 8.04 -8.21 -6.07
C SER A 42 7.38 -9.51 -5.61
N PRO A 43 6.18 -9.87 -6.13
CA PRO A 43 5.50 -11.11 -5.77
C PRO A 43 6.39 -12.33 -6.10
N PHE A 44 6.39 -13.33 -5.22
CA PHE A 44 7.19 -14.56 -5.33
C PHE A 44 8.71 -14.36 -5.44
N GLY A 45 9.23 -13.19 -5.07
CA GLY A 45 10.66 -12.86 -5.21
C GLY A 45 11.10 -12.56 -6.64
N LEU A 46 10.16 -12.47 -7.59
CA LEU A 46 10.40 -11.99 -8.95
C LEU A 46 10.53 -10.47 -8.92
N ARG A 47 11.62 -9.94 -9.49
CA ARG A 47 11.91 -8.50 -9.47
C ARG A 47 10.95 -7.74 -10.40
N GLN A 48 10.50 -6.57 -9.95
CA GLN A 48 9.87 -5.51 -10.76
C GLN A 48 8.58 -5.93 -11.49
N ASN A 49 7.63 -6.52 -10.77
CA ASN A 49 6.31 -6.78 -11.35
C ASN A 49 5.40 -5.56 -11.22
N VAL A 50 4.66 -5.32 -12.30
CA VAL A 50 3.72 -4.22 -12.44
C VAL A 50 2.41 -4.80 -12.94
N THR A 51 1.32 -4.52 -12.22
CA THR A 51 -0.03 -4.95 -12.60
C THR A 51 -0.94 -3.72 -12.63
N MET A 52 -1.95 -3.75 -13.50
CA MET A 52 -2.88 -2.64 -13.69
C MET A 52 -4.28 -3.10 -13.32
N GLY A 53 -5.04 -2.21 -12.70
CA GLY A 53 -6.44 -2.44 -12.35
C GLY A 53 -7.14 -1.12 -12.11
N VAL A 54 -8.21 -1.18 -11.34
CA VAL A 54 -8.99 -0.02 -10.90
C VAL A 54 -9.14 0.00 -9.39
N ILE A 55 -9.43 1.16 -8.83
CA ILE A 55 -9.94 1.24 -7.46
C ILE A 55 -11.33 0.61 -7.44
N SER A 56 -11.46 -0.55 -6.79
CA SER A 56 -12.74 -1.27 -6.67
C SER A 56 -13.57 -0.77 -5.48
N ALA A 57 -12.92 -0.34 -4.39
CA ALA A 57 -13.58 0.22 -3.20
C ALA A 57 -12.63 1.09 -2.37
N LYS A 58 -13.20 1.93 -1.49
CA LYS A 58 -12.48 2.77 -0.52
C LYS A 58 -13.14 2.63 0.85
N GLY A 59 -12.42 2.97 1.92
CA GLY A 59 -12.98 3.01 3.28
C GLY A 59 -13.30 1.64 3.84
N ARG A 60 -12.55 0.61 3.43
CA ARG A 60 -12.81 -0.77 3.86
C ARG A 60 -12.13 -1.04 5.20
N ASP A 61 -12.91 -1.50 6.17
CA ASP A 61 -12.40 -1.97 7.45
C ASP A 61 -12.33 -3.51 7.43
N ILE A 62 -11.19 -4.07 7.85
CA ILE A 62 -10.98 -5.52 7.94
C ILE A 62 -10.41 -5.90 9.29
N THR A 63 -10.86 -7.04 9.81
CA THR A 63 -10.26 -7.69 10.98
C THR A 63 -9.58 -8.97 10.50
N LEU A 64 -8.25 -9.02 10.60
CA LEU A 64 -7.45 -10.16 10.12
C LEU A 64 -7.44 -11.32 11.13
N SER A 65 -7.43 -11.00 12.42
CA SER A 65 -7.44 -11.96 13.53
C SER A 65 -8.10 -11.31 14.77
N PRO A 66 -8.74 -12.08 15.66
CA PRO A 66 -9.19 -11.59 16.96
C PRO A 66 -8.08 -10.96 17.82
N GLU A 67 -6.81 -11.30 17.56
CA GLU A 67 -5.65 -10.82 18.30
C GLU A 67 -5.03 -9.53 17.73
N THR A 68 -5.46 -9.10 16.54
CA THR A 68 -4.94 -7.89 15.86
C THR A 68 -5.97 -6.78 15.89
N LEU A 69 -5.52 -5.52 16.03
CA LEU A 69 -6.40 -4.38 15.82
C LEU A 69 -6.98 -4.39 14.38
N PRO A 70 -8.23 -3.98 14.19
CA PRO A 70 -8.80 -3.83 12.86
C PRO A 70 -7.97 -2.87 12.01
N MET A 71 -7.67 -3.26 10.78
CA MET A 71 -7.15 -2.34 9.79
C MET A 71 -8.34 -1.54 9.24
N VAL A 72 -8.21 -0.23 9.31
CA VAL A 72 -9.30 0.69 8.96
C VAL A 72 -8.96 1.50 7.71
N ASN A 73 -10.00 1.92 7.00
CA ASN A 73 -9.92 2.84 5.87
C ASN A 73 -9.01 2.37 4.72
N LEU A 74 -9.08 1.08 4.37
CA LEU A 74 -8.29 0.50 3.28
C LEU A 74 -8.89 0.83 1.90
N ILE A 75 -8.00 0.83 0.89
CA ILE A 75 -8.35 0.86 -0.54
C ILE A 75 -8.32 -0.56 -1.07
N GLN A 76 -9.31 -0.93 -1.88
CA GLN A 76 -9.34 -2.19 -2.60
C GLN A 76 -9.13 -1.95 -4.09
N THR A 77 -8.36 -2.82 -4.74
CA THR A 77 -8.15 -2.86 -6.19
C THR A 77 -8.22 -4.30 -6.71
N ASP A 78 -8.49 -4.45 -8.00
CA ASP A 78 -8.43 -5.72 -8.74
C ASP A 78 -7.10 -5.92 -9.48
N ALA A 79 -6.14 -4.99 -9.34
CA ALA A 79 -4.78 -5.17 -9.85
C ALA A 79 -4.14 -6.41 -9.20
N ALA A 80 -3.86 -7.43 -10.02
CA ALA A 80 -3.38 -8.74 -9.60
C ALA A 80 -2.24 -9.24 -10.48
#